data_AF-A0A0C2V0Z4-F1
#
_entry.id   AF-A0A0C2V0Z4-F1
#
_cell.length_a   1.000
_cell.length_b   1.000
_cell.length_c   1.000
_cell.angle_alpha   90.00
_cell.angle_beta   90.00
_cell.angle_gamma   90.00
#
_symmetry.space_group_name_H-M   'P 1'
#
loop_
_entity.id
_entity.type
_entity.pdbx_description
1 polymer ?
#
loop_
_entity_poly.entity_id
_entity_poly.type
_entity_poly.pdbx_seq_one_letter_code
_entity_poly.pdbx_strand_id
1 'polypeptide(L)'
;MAVLVCRVMKPPKKKTKPIDPALILAEAMRLAEGQLLDEAIAALEKADGHVECDYRRAGLLLARQRAPEAETLFRRVLTAIPGHLDTMVGLAGALVAQGRAAESLALLEPAAQIQPQSGRIHYLLGIALEEAGRSQAAAPHLAKARALVIAPAERRQLVPYELYVQLSRRCNLRCTMCGWEIWKDNSGFMEDAVFERVIAEGKASGIKTMHILAGQGEPFLHPRVFEMLEHAVAEGFQVGIVTNGTPFTPDKISRLSKLGLAYLQFSFAGWDAPSYESVYVGAKFERIVVNLKAIHKALKDTPTRFAVKAVALGDWEVNLRKTKAFLASIGITDVWTVPANNFGGSVQCGSLSERHGIWSLKDIDHHRLMPCRLFLKAVGVFCDGTVTACGCYDSNAQLKIGNIMDQGLGEIRRGSAYGRILDAFRNGDVRDIPMCGKCDDPFG
;
A
#
# COMPACT_ATOMS: atom_id res chain seq x y z
N MET A 1 -50.36 -54.02 -36.65
CA MET A 1 -49.66 -53.15 -35.67
C MET A 1 -48.18 -53.47 -35.71
N ALA A 2 -47.36 -52.59 -36.26
CA ALA A 2 -45.90 -52.60 -36.10
C ALA A 2 -45.47 -51.13 -36.07
N VAL A 3 -45.11 -50.65 -34.87
CA VAL A 3 -44.74 -49.25 -34.62
C VAL A 3 -43.23 -49.11 -34.81
N LEU A 4 -42.86 -48.18 -35.69
CA LEU A 4 -41.50 -47.77 -36.01
C LEU A 4 -40.93 -46.96 -34.82
N VAL A 5 -39.78 -47.37 -34.27
CA VAL A 5 -39.07 -46.63 -33.22
C VAL A 5 -38.09 -45.64 -33.88
N CYS A 6 -38.41 -44.35 -33.82
CA CYS A 6 -37.49 -43.27 -34.22
C CYS A 6 -36.42 -43.04 -33.13
N ARG A 7 -35.16 -43.29 -33.47
CA ARG A 7 -33.98 -42.93 -32.65
C ARG A 7 -33.74 -41.42 -32.72
N VAL A 8 -33.85 -40.73 -31.59
CA VAL A 8 -33.44 -39.33 -31.45
C VAL A 8 -31.92 -39.25 -31.28
N MET A 9 -31.22 -38.64 -32.24
CA MET A 9 -29.79 -38.32 -32.13
C MET A 9 -29.58 -37.12 -31.20
N LYS A 10 -28.71 -37.25 -30.20
CA LYS A 10 -28.29 -36.13 -29.33
C LYS A 10 -27.37 -35.16 -30.10
N PRO A 11 -27.48 -33.83 -29.86
CA PRO A 11 -26.64 -32.84 -30.54
C PRO A 11 -25.17 -32.93 -30.08
N PRO A 12 -24.22 -32.54 -30.95
CA PRO A 12 -22.79 -32.59 -30.63
C PRO A 12 -22.45 -31.60 -29.51
N LYS A 13 -21.68 -32.05 -28.51
CA LYS A 13 -21.12 -31.18 -27.45
C LYS A 13 -20.25 -30.12 -28.12
N LYS A 14 -20.58 -28.83 -27.93
CA LYS A 14 -19.71 -27.71 -28.32
C LYS A 14 -18.33 -27.92 -27.67
N LYS A 15 -17.28 -28.08 -28.48
CA LYS A 15 -15.90 -28.08 -28.00
C LYS A 15 -15.63 -26.71 -27.39
N THR A 16 -15.48 -26.65 -26.07
CA THR A 16 -15.01 -25.46 -25.36
C THR A 16 -13.61 -25.12 -25.88
N LYS A 17 -13.36 -23.84 -26.22
CA LYS A 17 -12.00 -23.40 -26.58
C LYS A 17 -11.04 -23.80 -25.45
N PRO A 18 -9.84 -24.32 -25.77
CA PRO A 18 -8.83 -24.56 -24.75
C PRO A 18 -8.56 -23.26 -24.02
N ILE A 19 -8.65 -23.34 -22.70
CA ILE A 19 -8.42 -22.23 -21.80
C ILE A 19 -6.91 -21.94 -21.79
N ASP A 20 -6.50 -20.74 -22.16
CA ASP A 20 -5.09 -20.31 -22.13
C ASP A 20 -4.70 -19.85 -20.71
N PRO A 21 -3.83 -20.58 -19.99
CA PRO A 21 -3.43 -20.22 -18.64
C PRO A 21 -2.70 -18.87 -18.56
N ALA A 22 -2.01 -18.44 -19.62
CA ALA A 22 -1.31 -17.16 -19.63
C ALA A 22 -2.28 -15.98 -19.61
N LEU A 23 -3.38 -16.09 -20.36
CA LEU A 23 -4.45 -15.08 -20.35
C LEU A 23 -5.18 -15.04 -19.00
N ILE A 24 -5.42 -16.20 -18.38
CA ILE A 24 -6.00 -16.26 -17.03
C ILE A 24 -5.08 -15.61 -16.01
N LEU A 25 -3.78 -15.92 -16.07
CA LEU A 25 -2.81 -15.37 -15.15
C LEU A 25 -2.74 -13.85 -15.30
N ALA A 26 -2.66 -13.34 -16.53
CA ALA A 26 -2.66 -11.90 -16.80
C ALA A 26 -3.92 -11.22 -16.26
N GLU A 27 -5.10 -11.79 -16.49
CA GLU A 27 -6.35 -11.25 -15.97
C GLU A 27 -6.41 -11.28 -14.44
N ALA A 28 -6.00 -12.39 -13.83
CA ALA A 28 -5.96 -12.51 -12.37
C ALA A 28 -4.99 -11.53 -11.72
N MET A 29 -3.82 -11.30 -12.32
CA MET A 29 -2.86 -10.31 -11.82
C MET A 29 -3.42 -8.90 -11.96
N ARG A 30 -4.08 -8.57 -13.08
CA ARG A 30 -4.77 -7.28 -13.25
C ARG A 30 -5.87 -7.08 -12.21
N LEU A 31 -6.67 -8.11 -11.93
CA LEU A 31 -7.71 -8.08 -10.88
C LEU A 31 -7.10 -7.91 -9.49
N ALA A 32 -6.01 -8.62 -9.19
CA ALA A 32 -5.30 -8.52 -7.91
C ALA A 32 -4.67 -7.14 -7.70
N GLU A 33 -4.09 -6.54 -8.75
CA GLU A 33 -3.60 -5.16 -8.74
C GLU A 33 -4.72 -4.15 -8.47
N GLY A 34 -5.94 -4.40 -8.98
CA GLY A 34 -7.16 -3.66 -8.65
C GLY A 34 -7.79 -4.01 -7.30
N GLN A 35 -7.12 -4.86 -6.51
CA GLN A 35 -7.61 -5.38 -5.22
C GLN A 35 -8.99 -6.05 -5.30
N LEU A 36 -9.27 -6.71 -6.42
CA LEU A 36 -10.41 -7.59 -6.63
C LEU A 36 -9.93 -9.03 -6.38
N LEU A 37 -9.55 -9.30 -5.13
CA LEU A 37 -8.83 -10.53 -4.77
C LEU A 37 -9.72 -11.77 -4.93
N ASP A 38 -11.00 -11.67 -4.58
CA ASP A 38 -11.93 -12.80 -4.70
C ASP A 38 -12.23 -13.10 -6.18
N GLU A 39 -12.34 -12.07 -7.03
CA GLU A 39 -12.45 -12.21 -8.48
C GLU A 39 -11.17 -12.76 -9.10
N ALA A 40 -9.99 -12.33 -8.63
CA ALA A 40 -8.71 -12.88 -9.08
C ALA A 40 -8.57 -14.36 -8.72
N ILE A 41 -9.00 -14.77 -7.51
CA ILE A 41 -9.05 -16.17 -7.08
C ILE A 41 -9.98 -16.97 -7.99
N ALA A 42 -11.19 -16.44 -8.27
CA ALA A 42 -12.16 -17.09 -9.17
C ALA A 42 -11.69 -17.14 -10.63
N ALA A 43 -10.88 -16.17 -11.08
CA ALA A 43 -10.26 -16.19 -12.40
C ALA A 43 -9.23 -17.33 -12.50
N LEU A 44 -8.34 -17.46 -11.51
CA LEU A 44 -7.31 -18.51 -11.48
C LEU A 44 -7.90 -19.92 -11.38
N GLU A 45 -9.05 -20.07 -10.72
CA GLU A 45 -9.78 -21.35 -10.63
C GLU A 45 -10.18 -21.92 -12.01
N LYS A 46 -10.33 -21.08 -13.03
CA LYS A 46 -10.62 -21.54 -14.41
C LYS A 46 -9.46 -22.33 -15.03
N ALA A 47 -8.26 -22.24 -14.47
CA ALA A 47 -7.07 -23.00 -14.85
C ALA A 47 -6.60 -23.93 -13.72
N ASP A 48 -7.52 -24.50 -12.95
CA ASP A 48 -7.20 -25.42 -11.85
C ASP A 48 -6.27 -26.56 -12.30
N GLY A 49 -5.18 -26.77 -11.55
CA GLY A 49 -4.15 -27.76 -11.84
C GLY A 49 -3.00 -27.24 -12.70
N HIS A 50 -3.10 -26.03 -13.26
CA HIS A 50 -1.95 -25.35 -13.87
C HIS A 50 -1.03 -24.80 -12.77
N VAL A 51 0.22 -25.27 -12.75
CA VAL A 51 1.17 -25.06 -11.65
C VAL A 51 1.32 -23.60 -11.23
N GLU A 52 1.54 -22.70 -12.19
CA GLU A 52 1.71 -21.27 -11.89
C GLU A 52 0.39 -20.63 -11.41
N CYS A 53 -0.74 -21.04 -11.97
CA CYS A 53 -2.05 -20.50 -11.56
C CYS A 53 -2.39 -20.94 -10.15
N ASP A 54 -2.13 -22.21 -9.82
CA ASP A 54 -2.31 -22.76 -8.48
C ASP A 54 -1.43 -22.06 -7.45
N TYR A 55 -0.15 -21.85 -7.76
CA TYR A 55 0.77 -21.14 -6.89
C TYR A 55 0.28 -19.71 -6.59
N ARG A 56 -0.14 -18.97 -7.62
CA ARG A 56 -0.67 -17.61 -7.46
C ARG A 56 -1.99 -17.60 -6.71
N ARG A 57 -2.89 -18.54 -6.99
CA ARG A 57 -4.19 -18.68 -6.32
C ARG A 57 -3.98 -18.98 -4.84
N ALA A 58 -3.05 -19.87 -4.49
CA ALA A 58 -2.69 -20.18 -3.11
C ALA A 58 -2.19 -18.94 -2.36
N GLY A 59 -1.34 -18.12 -3.00
CA GLY A 59 -0.90 -16.85 -2.43
C GLY A 59 -2.05 -15.88 -2.13
N LEU A 60 -3.00 -15.74 -3.06
CA LEU A 60 -4.18 -14.88 -2.87
C LEU A 60 -5.15 -15.43 -1.80
N LEU A 61 -5.33 -16.75 -1.75
CA LEU A 61 -6.12 -17.42 -0.70
C LEU A 61 -5.52 -17.15 0.68
N LEU A 62 -4.19 -17.23 0.82
CA LEU A 62 -3.52 -16.92 2.08
C LEU A 62 -3.71 -15.45 2.48
N ALA A 63 -3.65 -14.52 1.52
CA ALA A 63 -3.95 -13.10 1.76
C ALA A 63 -5.41 -12.86 2.20
N ARG A 64 -6.34 -13.75 1.80
CA ARG A 64 -7.75 -13.76 2.25
C ARG A 64 -7.98 -14.62 3.50
N GLN A 65 -6.92 -14.99 4.22
CA GLN A 65 -6.98 -15.83 5.43
C GLN A 65 -7.60 -17.23 5.21
N ARG A 66 -7.62 -17.71 3.95
CA ARG A 66 -8.11 -19.03 3.55
C ARG A 66 -6.97 -20.04 3.52
N ALA A 67 -6.27 -20.18 4.66
CA ALA A 67 -5.04 -20.96 4.77
C ALA A 67 -5.19 -22.46 4.42
N PRO A 68 -6.28 -23.17 4.81
CA PRO A 68 -6.46 -24.58 4.44
C PRO A 68 -6.55 -24.81 2.92
N GLU A 69 -7.20 -23.89 2.21
CA GLU A 69 -7.31 -23.96 0.75
C GLU A 69 -5.97 -23.65 0.07
N ALA A 70 -5.24 -22.66 0.60
CA ALA A 70 -3.89 -22.34 0.13
C ALA A 70 -2.93 -23.52 0.30
N GLU A 71 -2.95 -24.21 1.45
CA GLU A 71 -2.15 -25.40 1.71
C GLU A 71 -2.40 -26.50 0.66
N THR A 72 -3.67 -26.78 0.35
CA THR A 72 -4.05 -27.82 -0.62
C THR A 72 -3.39 -27.54 -1.98
N LEU A 73 -3.45 -26.29 -2.44
CA LEU A 73 -2.84 -25.88 -3.70
C LEU A 73 -1.30 -25.89 -3.64
N PHE A 74 -0.68 -25.40 -2.56
CA PHE A 74 0.77 -25.45 -2.43
C PHE A 74 1.31 -26.89 -2.41
N ARG A 75 0.63 -27.82 -1.73
CA ARG A 75 1.01 -29.25 -1.75
C ARG A 75 0.89 -29.83 -3.17
N ARG A 76 -0.17 -29.47 -3.92
CA ARG A 76 -0.30 -29.88 -5.33
C ARG A 76 0.85 -29.36 -6.20
N VAL A 77 1.24 -28.11 -6.02
CA VAL A 77 2.40 -27.52 -6.72
C VAL A 77 3.70 -28.25 -6.37
N LEU A 78 3.93 -28.62 -5.10
CA LEU A 78 5.12 -29.38 -4.69
C LEU A 78 5.13 -30.82 -5.20
N THR A 79 3.96 -31.45 -5.42
CA THR A 79 3.89 -32.75 -6.11
C THR A 79 4.34 -32.62 -7.56
N ALA A 80 3.98 -31.53 -8.24
CA ALA A 80 4.37 -31.28 -9.63
C ALA A 80 5.84 -30.82 -9.77
N ILE A 81 6.32 -30.00 -8.84
CA ILE A 81 7.68 -29.47 -8.80
C ILE A 81 8.27 -29.67 -7.39
N PRO A 82 8.83 -30.86 -7.10
CA PRO A 82 9.48 -31.12 -5.82
C PRO A 82 10.63 -30.14 -5.58
N GLY A 83 10.72 -29.59 -4.37
CA GLY A 83 11.78 -28.65 -3.98
C GLY A 83 11.62 -27.22 -4.52
N HIS A 84 10.46 -26.86 -5.09
CA HIS A 84 10.19 -25.48 -5.49
C HIS A 84 10.15 -24.56 -4.26
N LEU A 85 11.24 -23.81 -4.05
CA LEU A 85 11.51 -23.06 -2.83
C LEU A 85 10.40 -22.06 -2.47
N ASP A 86 9.94 -21.29 -3.44
CA ASP A 86 8.89 -20.28 -3.23
C ASP A 86 7.57 -20.92 -2.75
N THR A 87 7.24 -22.11 -3.25
CA THR A 87 6.08 -22.87 -2.81
C THR A 87 6.30 -23.49 -1.43
N MET A 88 7.51 -23.97 -1.11
CA MET A 88 7.82 -24.43 0.25
C MET A 88 7.62 -23.31 1.27
N VAL A 89 8.11 -22.10 0.97
CA VAL A 89 7.95 -20.92 1.82
C VAL A 89 6.48 -20.48 1.90
N GLY A 90 5.73 -20.56 0.80
CA GLY A 90 4.28 -20.31 0.77
C GLY A 90 3.50 -21.29 1.65
N LEU A 91 3.78 -22.59 1.51
CA LEU A 91 3.18 -23.66 2.32
C LEU A 91 3.51 -23.49 3.81
N ALA A 92 4.77 -23.18 4.15
CA ALA A 92 5.16 -22.88 5.52
C ALA A 92 4.36 -21.72 6.12
N GLY A 93 4.14 -20.64 5.36
CA GLY A 93 3.26 -19.54 5.79
C GLY A 93 1.80 -19.98 6.03
N ALA A 94 1.25 -20.83 5.17
CA ALA A 94 -0.09 -21.39 5.34
C ALA A 94 -0.19 -22.32 6.58
N LEU A 95 0.87 -23.06 6.89
CA LEU A 95 0.95 -23.93 8.07
C LEU A 95 1.05 -23.12 9.37
N VAL A 96 1.86 -22.05 9.38
CA VAL A 96 1.93 -21.10 10.52
C VAL A 96 0.56 -20.49 10.79
N ALA A 97 -0.14 -20.03 9.76
CA ALA A 97 -1.49 -19.47 9.90
C ALA A 97 -2.53 -20.45 10.47
N GLN A 98 -2.23 -21.76 10.43
CA GLN A 98 -3.05 -22.83 10.99
C GLN A 98 -2.52 -23.36 12.33
N GLY A 99 -1.50 -22.73 12.93
CA GLY A 99 -0.87 -23.19 14.18
C GLY A 99 -0.02 -24.46 14.04
N ARG A 100 0.28 -24.89 12.80
CA ARG A 100 1.05 -26.12 12.50
C ARG A 100 2.54 -25.82 12.41
N ALA A 101 3.09 -25.30 13.50
CA ALA A 101 4.45 -24.80 13.58
C ALA A 101 5.52 -25.85 13.23
N ALA A 102 5.39 -27.09 13.73
CA ALA A 102 6.38 -28.15 13.50
C ALA A 102 6.54 -28.51 12.00
N GLU A 103 5.44 -28.59 11.26
CA GLU A 103 5.49 -28.85 9.82
C GLU A 103 6.05 -27.67 9.02
N SER A 104 5.78 -26.44 9.48
CA SER A 104 6.38 -25.24 8.89
C SER A 104 7.91 -25.26 9.05
N LEU A 105 8.42 -25.60 10.24
CA LEU A 105 9.86 -25.68 10.50
C LEU A 105 10.55 -26.72 9.60
N ALA A 106 9.93 -27.88 9.40
CA ALA A 106 10.46 -28.94 8.53
C ALA A 106 10.65 -28.49 7.07
N LEU A 107 9.86 -27.51 6.61
CA LEU A 107 10.00 -26.90 5.28
C LEU A 107 11.02 -25.75 5.28
N LEU A 108 11.02 -24.93 6.33
CA LEU A 108 11.81 -23.70 6.39
C LEU A 108 13.29 -23.93 6.73
N GLU A 109 13.61 -24.95 7.52
CA GLU A 109 15.00 -25.26 7.89
C GLU A 109 15.86 -25.60 6.65
N PRO A 110 15.43 -26.51 5.74
CA PRO A 110 16.12 -26.71 4.46
C PRO A 110 16.12 -25.44 3.58
N ALA A 111 15.02 -24.70 3.54
CA ALA A 111 14.90 -23.47 2.76
C ALA A 111 15.93 -22.42 3.16
N ALA A 112 16.22 -22.29 4.46
CA ALA A 112 17.24 -21.39 4.98
C ALA A 112 18.67 -21.82 4.65
N GLN A 113 18.93 -23.12 4.46
CA GLN A 113 20.23 -23.60 3.97
C GLN A 113 20.43 -23.25 2.49
N ILE A 114 19.37 -23.33 1.68
CA ILE A 114 19.41 -22.99 0.25
C ILE A 114 19.55 -21.47 0.05
N GLN A 115 18.78 -20.66 0.80
CA GLN A 115 18.81 -19.20 0.71
C GLN A 115 19.01 -18.54 2.08
N PRO A 116 20.25 -18.56 2.62
CA PRO A 116 20.56 -18.03 3.96
C PRO A 116 20.45 -16.50 4.07
N GLN A 117 20.23 -15.79 2.97
CA GLN A 117 20.08 -14.32 2.94
C GLN A 117 18.64 -13.89 2.63
N SER A 118 17.67 -14.81 2.74
CA SER A 118 16.26 -14.49 2.54
C SER A 118 15.61 -13.99 3.83
N GLY A 119 15.32 -12.69 3.90
CA GLY A 119 14.63 -12.09 5.04
C GLY A 119 13.25 -12.70 5.29
N ARG A 120 12.53 -13.09 4.24
CA ARG A 120 11.22 -13.75 4.33
C ARG A 120 11.30 -15.12 5.00
N ILE A 121 12.31 -15.93 4.66
CA ILE A 121 12.51 -17.25 5.27
C ILE A 121 12.85 -17.10 6.75
N HIS A 122 13.76 -16.18 7.08
CA HIS A 122 14.13 -15.91 8.47
C HIS A 122 12.96 -15.36 9.28
N TYR A 123 12.10 -14.52 8.70
CA TYR A 123 10.88 -14.07 9.36
C TYR A 123 9.96 -15.24 9.70
N LEU A 124 9.61 -16.06 8.70
CA LEU A 124 8.72 -17.21 8.90
C LEU A 124 9.30 -18.26 9.87
N LEU A 125 10.62 -18.46 9.88
CA LEU A 125 11.28 -19.32 10.88
C LEU A 125 11.10 -18.76 12.29
N GLY A 126 11.29 -17.46 12.46
CA GLY A 126 11.05 -16.78 13.72
C GLY A 126 9.62 -17.01 14.21
N ILE A 127 8.62 -16.74 13.36
CA ILE A 127 7.21 -16.93 13.72
C ILE A 127 6.90 -18.38 14.05
N ALA A 128 7.33 -19.33 13.21
CA ALA A 128 7.09 -20.75 13.45
C ALA A 128 7.75 -21.23 14.76
N LEU A 129 8.93 -20.71 15.12
CA LEU A 129 9.58 -21.03 16.39
C LEU A 129 8.81 -20.46 17.58
N GLU A 130 8.24 -19.27 17.48
CA GLU A 130 7.43 -18.67 18.55
C GLU A 130 6.12 -19.40 18.77
N GLU A 131 5.41 -19.74 17.69
CA GLU A 131 4.19 -20.57 17.76
C GLU A 131 4.48 -21.96 18.34
N ALA A 132 5.72 -22.45 18.21
CA ALA A 132 6.19 -23.68 18.85
C ALA A 132 6.67 -23.49 20.31
N GLY A 133 6.56 -22.29 20.89
CA GLY A 133 7.02 -21.96 22.25
C GLY A 133 8.55 -21.85 22.39
N ARG A 134 9.29 -21.72 21.28
CA ARG A 134 10.77 -21.70 21.22
C ARG A 134 11.31 -20.27 21.01
N SER A 135 10.85 -19.31 21.79
CA SER A 135 11.17 -17.87 21.61
C SER A 135 12.68 -17.56 21.60
N GLN A 136 13.48 -18.26 22.41
CA GLN A 136 14.94 -18.07 22.43
C GLN A 136 15.59 -18.45 21.09
N ALA A 137 15.07 -19.48 20.41
CA ALA A 137 15.53 -19.88 19.09
C ALA A 137 14.98 -18.95 17.99
N ALA A 138 13.80 -18.35 18.19
CA ALA A 138 13.19 -17.43 17.22
C ALA A 138 13.94 -16.11 17.09
N ALA A 139 14.38 -15.54 18.22
CA ALA A 139 15.02 -14.22 18.30
C ALA A 139 16.12 -13.97 17.25
N PRO A 140 17.13 -14.85 17.05
CA PRO A 140 18.16 -14.62 16.03
C PRO A 140 17.61 -14.63 14.59
N HIS A 141 16.57 -15.43 14.31
CA HIS A 141 15.94 -15.45 12.99
C HIS A 141 15.19 -14.14 12.71
N LEU A 142 14.41 -13.64 13.67
CA LEU A 142 13.71 -12.37 13.55
C LEU A 142 14.69 -11.18 13.43
N ALA A 143 15.73 -11.14 14.25
CA ALA A 143 16.78 -10.12 14.16
C ALA A 143 17.46 -10.12 12.78
N LYS A 144 17.79 -11.31 12.26
CA LYS A 144 18.36 -11.46 10.92
C LYS A 144 17.38 -11.03 9.82
N ALA A 145 16.10 -11.35 9.93
CA ALA A 145 15.08 -10.90 9.00
C ALA A 145 15.04 -9.37 8.90
N ARG A 146 15.02 -8.69 10.06
CA ARG A 146 15.00 -7.22 10.12
C ARG A 146 16.27 -6.60 9.55
N ALA A 147 17.44 -7.14 9.89
CA ALA A 147 18.71 -6.70 9.31
C ALA A 147 18.72 -6.83 7.79
N LEU A 148 18.22 -7.95 7.23
CA LEU A 148 18.14 -8.18 5.79
C LEU A 148 17.16 -7.23 5.08
N VAL A 149 16.09 -6.80 5.76
CA VAL A 149 15.17 -5.77 5.22
C VAL A 149 15.82 -4.39 5.21
N ILE A 150 16.65 -4.05 6.20
CA ILE A 150 17.36 -2.76 6.30
C ILE A 150 18.55 -2.67 5.33
N ALA A 151 19.27 -3.78 5.12
CA ALA A 151 20.53 -3.81 4.38
C ALA A 151 20.51 -3.14 2.97
N PRO A 152 19.44 -3.25 2.15
CA PRO A 152 19.37 -2.53 0.87
C PRO A 152 19.44 -1.00 1.01
N ALA A 153 18.89 -0.43 2.08
CA ALA A 153 18.98 1.01 2.34
C ALA A 153 20.41 1.40 2.75
N GLU A 154 21.06 0.60 3.60
CA GLU A 154 22.44 0.84 4.04
C GLU A 154 23.46 0.76 2.90
N ARG A 155 23.28 -0.19 1.97
CA ARG A 155 24.12 -0.27 0.76
C ARG A 155 24.01 1.00 -0.11
N ARG A 156 22.90 1.72 -0.01
CA ARG A 156 22.70 3.04 -0.65
C ARG A 156 23.11 4.20 0.26
N GLN A 157 23.86 3.94 1.33
CA GLN A 157 24.26 4.95 2.33
C GLN A 157 23.07 5.73 2.91
N LEU A 158 21.91 5.05 3.00
CA LEU A 158 20.63 5.60 3.45
C LEU A 158 20.11 6.78 2.59
N VAL A 159 20.61 7.00 1.39
CA VAL A 159 20.03 8.00 0.47
C VAL A 159 18.63 7.54 0.06
N PRO A 160 17.59 8.39 0.14
CA PRO A 160 16.24 8.00 -0.26
C PRO A 160 16.14 7.68 -1.76
N TYR A 161 15.16 6.87 -2.10
CA TYR A 161 14.76 6.54 -3.47
C TYR A 161 13.64 7.46 -3.95
N GLU A 162 12.82 7.97 -3.03
CA GLU A 162 11.59 8.72 -3.31
C GLU A 162 11.43 9.87 -2.31
N LEU A 163 10.79 10.95 -2.76
CA LEU A 163 10.41 12.09 -1.93
C LEU A 163 8.91 12.15 -1.76
N TYR A 164 8.46 12.39 -0.53
CA TYR A 164 7.08 12.79 -0.24
C TYR A 164 7.12 14.26 0.19
N VAL A 165 6.31 15.12 -0.42
CA VAL A 165 6.42 16.58 -0.25
C VAL A 165 5.06 17.16 0.10
N GLN A 166 5.02 18.06 1.09
CA GLN A 166 3.84 18.80 1.51
C GLN A 166 3.88 20.20 0.91
N LEU A 167 3.13 20.45 -0.16
CA LEU A 167 3.05 21.81 -0.72
C LEU A 167 2.14 22.73 0.11
N SER A 168 1.16 22.18 0.80
CA SER A 168 0.17 22.93 1.57
C SER A 168 -0.07 22.27 2.90
N ARG A 169 0.01 23.04 4.00
CA ARG A 169 -0.60 22.66 5.28
C ARG A 169 -2.10 22.93 5.29
N ARG A 170 -2.54 23.89 4.46
CA ARG A 170 -3.94 24.29 4.36
C ARG A 170 -4.78 23.20 3.74
N CYS A 171 -5.88 22.84 4.41
CA CYS A 171 -6.97 22.07 3.83
C CYS A 171 -8.30 22.82 4.01
N ASN A 172 -9.18 22.73 3.01
CA ASN A 172 -10.52 23.27 3.05
C ASN A 172 -11.58 22.25 3.49
N LEU A 173 -11.16 21.02 3.82
CA LEU A 173 -12.01 19.95 4.33
C LEU A 173 -11.66 19.58 5.76
N ARG A 174 -12.60 18.85 6.35
CA ARG A 174 -12.68 18.56 7.76
C ARG A 174 -12.82 17.06 8.06
N CYS A 175 -12.11 16.23 7.29
CA CYS A 175 -12.40 14.81 7.19
C CYS A 175 -12.33 14.06 8.54
N THR A 176 -13.30 13.19 8.82
CA THR A 176 -13.37 12.45 10.09
C THR A 176 -12.26 11.42 10.28
N MET A 177 -11.61 11.01 9.19
CA MET A 177 -10.45 10.13 9.16
C MET A 177 -9.11 10.84 8.88
N CYS A 178 -9.04 12.16 9.01
CA CYS A 178 -7.83 12.92 8.74
C CYS A 178 -6.76 12.67 9.83
N GLY A 179 -5.57 12.22 9.43
CA GLY A 179 -4.44 12.00 10.32
C GLY A 179 -3.75 13.27 10.80
N TRP A 180 -4.02 14.38 10.13
CA TRP A 180 -3.36 15.65 10.35
C TRP A 180 -4.11 16.48 11.38
N GLU A 181 -3.44 16.88 12.47
CA GLU A 181 -4.03 17.65 13.57
C GLU A 181 -4.25 19.14 13.22
N ILE A 182 -4.69 19.45 12.00
CA ILE A 182 -4.90 20.82 11.45
C ILE A 182 -5.87 21.69 12.22
N TRP A 183 -6.65 21.12 13.14
CA TRP A 183 -7.58 21.90 13.96
C TRP A 183 -6.89 22.90 14.85
N LYS A 184 -5.60 22.69 15.11
CA LYS A 184 -4.77 23.54 15.96
C LYS A 184 -4.07 24.63 15.15
N ASP A 185 -3.55 24.31 13.97
CA ASP A 185 -2.97 25.27 13.01
C ASP A 185 -3.17 24.76 11.57
N ASN A 186 -3.87 25.57 10.76
CA ASN A 186 -4.21 25.29 9.36
C ASN A 186 -3.72 26.44 8.46
N SER A 187 -2.49 26.89 8.69
CA SER A 187 -1.85 27.99 7.97
C SER A 187 -0.55 27.53 7.30
N GLY A 188 -0.16 28.25 6.26
CA GLY A 188 1.12 28.03 5.58
C GLY A 188 1.04 27.21 4.29
N PHE A 189 1.92 27.61 3.40
CA PHE A 189 2.20 27.05 2.09
C PHE A 189 3.72 26.87 1.98
N MET A 190 4.18 25.90 1.20
CA MET A 190 5.61 25.74 0.97
C MET A 190 6.13 26.96 0.22
N GLU A 191 7.16 27.60 0.75
CA GLU A 191 7.80 28.73 0.07
C GLU A 191 8.67 28.24 -1.10
N ASP A 192 8.85 29.09 -2.11
CA ASP A 192 9.62 28.74 -3.30
C ASP A 192 11.05 28.32 -2.96
N ALA A 193 11.71 29.00 -2.01
CA ALA A 193 13.06 28.66 -1.56
C ALA A 193 13.15 27.23 -0.98
N VAL A 194 12.12 26.79 -0.25
CA VAL A 194 12.06 25.42 0.28
C VAL A 194 11.84 24.43 -0.87
N PHE A 195 10.95 24.74 -1.81
CA PHE A 195 10.70 23.88 -2.96
C PHE A 195 11.92 23.75 -3.88
N GLU A 196 12.63 24.85 -4.14
CA GLU A 196 13.91 24.85 -4.86
C GLU A 196 14.95 23.96 -4.18
N ARG A 197 15.01 24.01 -2.84
CA ARG A 197 15.88 23.12 -2.07
C ARG A 197 15.49 21.65 -2.23
N VAL A 198 14.19 21.33 -2.20
CA VAL A 198 13.67 19.98 -2.45
C VAL A 198 14.09 19.45 -3.84
N ILE A 199 13.96 20.28 -4.87
CA ILE A 199 14.36 19.94 -6.24
C ILE A 199 15.88 19.69 -6.31
N ALA A 200 16.68 20.61 -5.77
CA ALA A 200 18.14 20.51 -5.79
C ALA A 200 18.64 19.25 -5.07
N GLU A 201 18.14 18.97 -3.87
CA GLU A 201 18.50 17.78 -3.08
C GLU A 201 18.01 16.48 -3.71
N GLY A 202 16.81 16.48 -4.30
CA GLY A 202 16.28 15.35 -5.04
C GLY A 202 17.18 14.98 -6.22
N LYS A 203 17.61 15.97 -7.01
CA LYS A 203 18.53 15.78 -8.13
C LYS A 203 19.90 15.32 -7.68
N ALA A 204 20.49 15.98 -6.68
CA ALA A 204 21.80 15.61 -6.13
C ALA A 204 21.81 14.17 -5.57
N SER A 205 20.68 13.72 -5.04
CA SER A 205 20.48 12.36 -4.51
C SER A 205 20.10 11.31 -5.57
N GLY A 206 19.94 11.72 -6.84
CA GLY A 206 19.50 10.85 -7.93
C GLY A 206 18.09 10.29 -7.74
N ILE A 207 17.23 11.02 -7.02
CA ILE A 207 15.83 10.67 -6.81
C ILE A 207 15.04 11.06 -8.05
N LYS A 208 14.19 10.14 -8.54
CA LYS A 208 13.36 10.37 -9.73
C LYS A 208 11.88 10.49 -9.43
N THR A 209 11.43 10.08 -8.25
CA THR A 209 10.00 10.02 -7.92
C THR A 209 9.67 11.00 -6.82
N MET A 210 8.66 11.84 -7.07
CA MET A 210 8.16 12.83 -6.12
C MET A 210 6.66 12.65 -5.92
N HIS A 211 6.27 12.56 -4.66
CA HIS A 211 4.93 12.28 -4.22
C HIS A 211 4.40 13.49 -3.42
N ILE A 212 3.49 14.26 -4.00
CA ILE A 212 2.88 15.41 -3.32
C ILE A 212 1.76 14.90 -2.39
N LEU A 213 2.16 14.39 -1.23
CA LEU A 213 1.27 13.89 -0.17
C LEU A 213 1.90 13.76 1.23
N ALA A 214 3.08 14.34 1.50
CA ALA A 214 3.61 14.37 2.88
C ALA A 214 2.80 15.32 3.76
N GLY A 215 2.78 15.08 5.08
CA GLY A 215 2.29 16.02 6.11
C GLY A 215 0.79 16.37 6.07
N GLN A 216 0.09 16.03 4.99
CA GLN A 216 -1.30 16.34 4.64
C GLN A 216 -1.72 17.83 4.63
N GLY A 217 -2.84 18.09 3.96
CA GLY A 217 -3.29 19.38 3.44
C GLY A 217 -3.92 19.17 2.06
N GLU A 218 -4.42 20.22 1.41
CA GLU A 218 -4.90 20.14 0.01
C GLU A 218 -3.92 20.90 -0.90
N PRO A 219 -3.11 20.19 -1.72
CA PRO A 219 -2.05 20.83 -2.49
C PRO A 219 -2.60 21.82 -3.53
N PHE A 220 -3.79 21.60 -4.09
CA PHE A 220 -4.39 22.52 -5.08
C PHE A 220 -4.97 23.81 -4.49
N LEU A 221 -4.83 24.02 -3.17
CA LEU A 221 -5.02 25.33 -2.54
C LEU A 221 -3.76 26.21 -2.62
N HIS A 222 -2.58 25.63 -2.87
CA HIS A 222 -1.35 26.40 -3.00
C HIS A 222 -1.44 27.31 -4.23
N PRO A 223 -1.20 28.64 -4.09
CA PRO A 223 -1.41 29.60 -5.16
C PRO A 223 -0.52 29.35 -6.38
N ARG A 224 0.67 28.76 -6.15
CA ARG A 224 1.65 28.41 -7.19
C ARG A 224 1.76 26.90 -7.47
N VAL A 225 0.73 26.12 -7.14
CA VAL A 225 0.81 24.64 -7.24
C VAL A 225 1.20 24.19 -8.64
N PHE A 226 0.65 24.79 -9.68
CA PHE A 226 0.91 24.36 -11.06
C PHE A 226 2.33 24.71 -11.47
N GLU A 227 2.83 25.90 -11.12
CA GLU A 227 4.18 26.34 -11.43
C GLU A 227 5.23 25.43 -10.75
N MET A 228 4.97 25.01 -9.50
CA MET A 228 5.81 24.05 -8.79
C MET A 228 5.80 22.67 -9.45
N LEU A 229 4.62 22.17 -9.85
CA LEU A 229 4.50 20.88 -10.54
C LEU A 229 5.17 20.91 -11.92
N GLU A 230 4.98 21.98 -12.69
CA GLU A 230 5.61 22.21 -13.99
C GLU A 230 7.14 22.20 -13.84
N HIS A 231 7.68 22.89 -12.83
CA HIS A 231 9.11 22.90 -12.53
C HIS A 231 9.62 21.49 -12.19
N ALA A 232 8.95 20.74 -11.30
CA ALA A 232 9.38 19.38 -10.96
C ALA A 232 9.37 18.43 -12.17
N VAL A 233 8.34 18.49 -13.03
CA VAL A 233 8.27 17.67 -14.24
C VAL A 233 9.37 18.06 -15.22
N ALA A 234 9.62 19.36 -15.42
CA ALA A 234 10.69 19.86 -16.30
C ALA A 234 12.09 19.42 -15.85
N GLU A 235 12.30 19.30 -14.54
CA GLU A 235 13.53 18.79 -13.93
C GLU A 235 13.66 17.26 -13.98
N GLY A 236 12.68 16.57 -14.59
CA GLY A 236 12.71 15.14 -14.86
C GLY A 236 12.15 14.25 -13.75
N PHE A 237 11.46 14.82 -12.75
CA PHE A 237 10.79 14.01 -11.73
C PHE A 237 9.50 13.38 -12.28
N GLN A 238 9.27 12.11 -11.92
CA GLN A 238 7.98 11.45 -12.00
C GLN A 238 7.13 11.93 -10.83
N VAL A 239 6.28 12.93 -11.10
CA VAL A 239 5.46 13.58 -10.07
C VAL A 239 4.10 12.91 -9.95
N GLY A 240 3.79 12.44 -8.75
CA GLY A 240 2.46 12.00 -8.36
C GLY A 240 1.83 12.93 -7.33
N ILE A 241 0.52 13.16 -7.39
CA ILE A 241 -0.18 14.05 -6.46
C ILE A 241 -1.51 13.45 -6.00
N VAL A 242 -1.86 13.72 -4.74
CA VAL A 242 -3.14 13.32 -4.13
C VAL A 242 -4.00 14.55 -3.90
N THR A 243 -5.31 14.47 -4.15
CA THR A 243 -6.25 15.58 -3.96
C THR A 243 -7.61 15.10 -3.46
N ASN A 244 -8.29 15.94 -2.70
CA ASN A 244 -9.71 15.80 -2.36
C ASN A 244 -10.65 16.29 -3.49
N GLY A 245 -10.09 16.93 -4.52
CA GLY A 245 -10.80 17.33 -5.73
C GLY A 245 -11.70 18.57 -5.61
N THR A 246 -11.90 19.12 -4.42
CA THR A 246 -12.76 20.30 -4.21
C THR A 246 -12.27 21.58 -4.88
N PRO A 247 -10.95 21.89 -5.00
CA PRO A 247 -10.51 23.18 -5.52
C PRO A 247 -10.59 23.30 -7.04
N PHE A 248 -11.02 22.25 -7.75
CA PHE A 248 -10.98 22.19 -9.21
C PHE A 248 -12.10 23.02 -9.87
N THR A 249 -11.66 23.78 -10.85
CA THR A 249 -12.46 24.53 -11.83
C THR A 249 -12.12 24.01 -13.24
N PRO A 250 -12.92 24.33 -14.28
CA PRO A 250 -12.58 23.97 -15.66
C PRO A 250 -11.16 24.38 -16.07
N ASP A 251 -10.70 25.57 -15.67
CA ASP A 251 -9.35 26.06 -15.96
C ASP A 251 -8.27 25.21 -15.28
N LYS A 252 -8.44 24.87 -13.99
CA LYS A 252 -7.49 24.00 -13.29
C LYS A 252 -7.44 22.60 -13.90
N ILE A 253 -8.59 22.06 -14.33
CA ILE A 253 -8.65 20.76 -15.01
C ILE A 253 -7.92 20.85 -16.36
N SER A 254 -8.08 21.94 -17.10
CA SER A 254 -7.35 22.14 -18.36
C SER A 254 -5.84 22.34 -18.18
N ARG A 255 -5.38 22.94 -17.08
CA ARG A 255 -3.95 23.01 -16.77
C ARG A 255 -3.42 21.63 -16.37
N LEU A 256 -4.12 20.94 -15.49
CA LEU A 256 -3.77 19.60 -15.00
C LEU A 256 -3.55 18.61 -16.15
N SER A 257 -4.41 18.60 -17.17
CA SER A 257 -4.28 17.67 -18.31
C SER A 257 -3.04 17.89 -19.19
N LYS A 258 -2.39 19.06 -19.06
CA LYS A 258 -1.19 19.43 -19.81
C LYS A 258 0.12 19.19 -19.04
N LEU A 259 0.05 18.88 -17.74
CA LEU A 259 1.24 18.74 -16.88
C LEU A 259 2.07 17.49 -17.19
N GLY A 260 1.43 16.38 -17.56
CA GLY A 260 2.11 15.10 -17.74
C GLY A 260 2.60 14.48 -16.43
N LEU A 261 1.75 14.45 -15.40
CA LEU A 261 2.07 13.82 -14.12
C LEU A 261 2.21 12.30 -14.27
N ALA A 262 2.99 11.65 -13.41
CA ALA A 262 3.05 10.19 -13.35
C ALA A 262 1.70 9.61 -12.88
N TYR A 263 1.07 10.24 -11.89
CA TYR A 263 -0.30 9.91 -11.51
C TYR A 263 -1.02 11.08 -10.80
N LEU A 264 -2.34 11.07 -10.89
CA LEU A 264 -3.25 11.80 -10.00
C LEU A 264 -4.11 10.80 -9.23
N GLN A 265 -4.04 10.88 -7.90
CA GLN A 265 -4.89 10.10 -7.02
C GLN A 265 -5.99 10.99 -6.43
N PHE A 266 -7.25 10.59 -6.60
CA PHE A 266 -8.41 11.28 -6.05
C PHE A 266 -8.90 10.55 -4.79
N SER A 267 -8.99 11.23 -3.65
CA SER A 267 -9.51 10.65 -2.40
C SER A 267 -11.04 10.60 -2.41
N PHE A 268 -11.63 9.43 -2.14
CA PHE A 268 -13.08 9.24 -2.13
C PHE A 268 -13.53 8.24 -1.06
N ALA A 269 -14.74 8.38 -0.52
CA ALA A 269 -15.32 7.50 0.48
C ALA A 269 -16.84 7.72 0.50
N GLY A 270 -17.64 6.67 0.37
CA GLY A 270 -19.10 6.75 0.30
C GLY A 270 -19.66 6.43 -1.08
N TRP A 271 -20.98 6.36 -1.19
CA TRP A 271 -21.72 5.98 -2.40
C TRP A 271 -22.96 6.85 -2.64
N ASP A 272 -23.26 7.76 -1.72
CA ASP A 272 -24.34 8.73 -1.75
C ASP A 272 -23.93 9.98 -0.96
N ALA A 273 -24.76 11.03 -1.00
CA ALA A 273 -24.46 12.27 -0.30
C ALA A 273 -24.30 12.10 1.23
N PRO A 274 -25.20 11.40 1.95
CA PRO A 274 -25.04 11.18 3.39
C PRO A 274 -23.75 10.47 3.76
N SER A 275 -23.41 9.36 3.09
CA SER A 275 -22.19 8.60 3.38
C SER A 275 -20.93 9.41 3.09
N TYR A 276 -20.87 10.11 1.95
CA TYR A 276 -19.70 10.90 1.57
C TYR A 276 -19.50 12.12 2.47
N GLU A 277 -20.55 12.90 2.73
CA GLU A 277 -20.46 14.14 3.49
C GLU A 277 -20.25 13.90 4.99
N SER A 278 -20.65 12.74 5.52
CA SER A 278 -20.31 12.33 6.88
C SER A 278 -18.79 12.10 7.07
N VAL A 279 -18.09 11.77 5.98
CA VAL A 279 -16.66 11.50 5.99
C VAL A 279 -15.88 12.75 5.61
N TYR A 280 -16.18 13.36 4.45
CA TYR A 280 -15.55 14.58 3.95
C TYR A 280 -16.32 15.82 4.40
N VAL A 281 -16.27 16.12 5.69
CA VAL A 281 -16.96 17.29 6.26
C VAL A 281 -16.53 18.57 5.54
N GLY A 282 -17.50 19.36 5.09
CA GLY A 282 -17.30 20.58 4.31
C GLY A 282 -17.33 20.39 2.78
N ALA A 283 -17.31 19.15 2.28
CA ALA A 283 -17.51 18.87 0.86
C ALA A 283 -19.01 18.75 0.53
N LYS A 284 -19.32 18.80 -0.77
CA LYS A 284 -20.66 18.52 -1.32
C LYS A 284 -20.57 17.40 -2.34
N PHE A 285 -21.30 16.31 -2.11
CA PHE A 285 -21.18 15.09 -2.90
C PHE A 285 -21.42 15.32 -4.38
N GLU A 286 -22.48 16.04 -4.73
CA GLU A 286 -22.86 16.33 -6.12
C GLU A 286 -21.75 17.10 -6.83
N ARG A 287 -21.15 18.08 -6.14
CA ARG A 287 -20.06 18.88 -6.69
C ARG A 287 -18.81 18.04 -6.91
N ILE A 288 -18.49 17.17 -5.96
CA ILE A 288 -17.34 16.26 -6.07
C ILE A 288 -17.54 15.28 -7.22
N VAL A 289 -18.72 14.70 -7.39
CA VAL A 289 -19.01 13.78 -8.50
C VAL A 289 -18.84 14.48 -9.85
N VAL A 290 -19.25 15.76 -9.96
CA VAL A 290 -18.99 16.58 -11.17
C VAL A 290 -17.50 16.75 -11.42
N ASN A 291 -16.73 17.17 -10.41
CA ASN A 291 -15.28 17.37 -10.54
C ASN A 291 -14.57 16.06 -10.89
N LEU A 292 -14.93 14.97 -10.21
CA LEU A 292 -14.37 13.63 -10.41
C LEU A 292 -14.56 13.15 -11.86
N LYS A 293 -15.78 13.26 -12.40
CA LYS A 293 -16.08 12.93 -13.80
C LYS A 293 -15.31 13.82 -14.78
N ALA A 294 -15.23 15.12 -14.50
CA ALA A 294 -14.55 16.07 -15.37
C ALA A 294 -13.04 15.81 -15.43
N ILE A 295 -12.41 15.54 -14.28
CA ILE A 295 -10.99 15.17 -14.20
C ILE A 295 -10.74 13.83 -14.91
N HIS A 296 -11.55 12.80 -14.62
CA HIS A 296 -11.42 11.49 -15.26
C HIS A 296 -11.49 11.61 -16.79
N LYS A 297 -12.46 12.37 -17.31
CA LYS A 297 -12.59 12.64 -18.74
C LYS A 297 -11.36 13.39 -19.29
N ALA A 298 -10.88 14.42 -18.60
CA ALA A 298 -9.78 15.25 -19.07
C ALA A 298 -8.42 14.52 -19.08
N LEU A 299 -8.26 13.51 -18.23
CA LEU A 299 -7.01 12.74 -18.13
C LEU A 299 -6.98 11.46 -18.97
N LYS A 300 -8.13 11.01 -19.47
CA LYS A 300 -8.29 9.73 -20.19
C LYS A 300 -7.28 9.53 -21.33
N ASP A 301 -7.01 10.58 -22.09
CA ASP A 301 -6.14 10.55 -23.27
C ASP A 301 -4.77 11.23 -23.01
N THR A 302 -4.39 11.34 -21.73
CA THR A 302 -3.12 11.93 -21.30
C THR A 302 -2.21 10.83 -20.73
N PRO A 303 -0.88 11.06 -20.65
CA PRO A 303 0.02 10.11 -19.98
C PRO A 303 -0.21 10.03 -18.46
N THR A 304 -1.03 10.92 -17.88
CA THR A 304 -1.29 10.92 -16.43
C THR A 304 -2.20 9.78 -16.03
N ARG A 305 -1.68 8.84 -15.24
CA ARG A 305 -2.52 7.79 -14.64
C ARG A 305 -3.49 8.40 -13.64
N PHE A 306 -4.79 8.23 -13.87
CA PHE A 306 -5.82 8.64 -12.93
C PHE A 306 -6.31 7.45 -12.11
N ALA A 307 -6.38 7.58 -10.79
CA ALA A 307 -6.93 6.56 -9.92
C ALA A 307 -7.71 7.17 -8.75
N VAL A 308 -8.75 6.48 -8.30
CA VAL A 308 -9.46 6.83 -7.06
C VAL A 308 -8.93 5.99 -5.91
N LYS A 309 -8.53 6.62 -4.81
CA LYS A 309 -8.26 5.93 -3.55
C LYS A 309 -9.52 5.98 -2.69
N ALA A 310 -10.19 4.84 -2.61
CA ALA A 310 -11.38 4.63 -1.79
C ALA A 310 -10.97 4.20 -0.37
N VAL A 311 -11.39 4.99 0.62
CA VAL A 311 -11.17 4.71 2.05
C VAL A 311 -12.51 4.43 2.71
N ALA A 312 -12.56 3.52 3.67
CA ALA A 312 -13.76 3.30 4.49
C ALA A 312 -13.40 3.13 5.97
N LEU A 313 -14.32 3.61 6.80
CA LEU A 313 -14.37 3.43 8.25
C LEU A 313 -15.44 2.36 8.59
N GLY A 314 -15.35 1.76 9.77
CA GLY A 314 -16.38 0.89 10.34
C GLY A 314 -16.46 -0.47 9.63
N ASP A 315 -17.64 -0.85 9.13
CA ASP A 315 -17.81 -2.04 8.27
C ASP A 315 -17.18 -1.81 6.89
N TRP A 316 -15.86 -1.73 6.88
CA TRP A 316 -15.05 -1.24 5.77
C TRP A 316 -15.21 -2.12 4.53
N GLU A 317 -15.36 -3.45 4.67
CA GLU A 317 -15.56 -4.34 3.52
C GLU A 317 -16.86 -4.00 2.77
N VAL A 318 -17.97 -3.85 3.51
CA VAL A 318 -19.26 -3.49 2.93
C VAL A 318 -19.22 -2.08 2.33
N ASN A 319 -18.61 -1.14 3.06
CA ASN A 319 -18.53 0.25 2.65
C ASN A 319 -17.65 0.45 1.39
N LEU A 320 -16.52 -0.26 1.29
CA LEU A 320 -15.67 -0.25 0.09
C LEU A 320 -16.37 -0.92 -1.09
N ARG A 321 -17.12 -2.00 -0.87
CA ARG A 321 -17.91 -2.64 -1.95
C ARG A 321 -18.96 -1.69 -2.52
N LYS A 322 -19.71 -1.00 -1.66
CA LYS A 322 -20.69 0.01 -2.09
C LYS A 322 -20.03 1.18 -2.80
N THR A 323 -18.91 1.69 -2.27
CA THR A 323 -18.12 2.77 -2.89
C THR A 323 -17.63 2.37 -4.28
N LYS A 324 -17.04 1.17 -4.42
CA LYS A 324 -16.60 0.61 -5.71
C LYS A 324 -17.76 0.47 -6.70
N ALA A 325 -18.91 -0.05 -6.26
CA ALA A 325 -20.10 -0.19 -7.10
C ALA A 325 -20.61 1.17 -7.60
N PHE A 326 -20.65 2.18 -6.73
CA PHE A 326 -21.00 3.54 -7.12
C PHE A 326 -20.01 4.12 -8.14
N LEU A 327 -18.70 4.06 -7.88
CA LEU A 327 -17.67 4.55 -8.79
C LEU A 327 -17.75 3.87 -10.17
N ALA A 328 -17.97 2.55 -10.19
CA ALA A 328 -18.17 1.80 -11.43
C ALA A 328 -19.42 2.27 -12.19
N SER A 329 -20.52 2.58 -11.49
CA SER A 329 -21.76 3.09 -12.12
C SER A 329 -21.58 4.45 -12.82
N ILE A 330 -20.55 5.22 -12.45
CA ILE A 330 -20.20 6.49 -13.08
C ILE A 330 -18.98 6.39 -14.02
N GLY A 331 -18.56 5.17 -14.36
CA GLY A 331 -17.50 4.89 -15.33
C GLY A 331 -16.07 4.87 -14.77
N ILE A 332 -15.90 4.88 -13.44
CA ILE A 332 -14.60 4.92 -12.77
C ILE A 332 -14.27 3.53 -12.23
N THR A 333 -13.27 2.89 -12.82
CA THR A 333 -12.92 1.49 -12.53
C THR A 333 -11.52 1.32 -11.94
N ASP A 334 -10.61 2.26 -12.16
CA ASP A 334 -9.29 2.31 -11.52
C ASP A 334 -9.41 2.80 -10.07
N VAL A 335 -9.82 1.89 -9.18
CA VAL A 335 -10.08 2.17 -7.76
C VAL A 335 -9.18 1.34 -6.85
N TRP A 336 -8.38 2.03 -6.05
CA TRP A 336 -7.54 1.45 -5.00
C TRP A 336 -8.28 1.54 -3.68
N THR A 337 -8.49 0.40 -3.02
CA THR A 337 -9.18 0.37 -1.74
C THR A 337 -8.19 0.28 -0.59
N VAL A 338 -8.45 0.98 0.51
CA VAL A 338 -7.70 0.75 1.75
C VAL A 338 -8.65 0.91 2.92
N PRO A 339 -8.52 0.11 3.99
CA PRO A 339 -9.13 0.47 5.26
C PRO A 339 -8.54 1.81 5.75
N ALA A 340 -9.27 2.50 6.61
CA ALA A 340 -8.70 3.65 7.32
C ALA A 340 -7.52 3.21 8.20
N ASN A 341 -6.60 4.14 8.45
CA ASN A 341 -5.40 3.94 9.26
C ASN A 341 -5.39 4.95 10.41
N ASN A 342 -4.75 4.59 11.52
CA ASN A 342 -4.82 5.39 12.74
C ASN A 342 -3.81 6.55 12.80
N PHE A 343 -2.92 6.65 11.81
CA PHE A 343 -1.83 7.64 11.72
C PHE A 343 -0.93 7.72 12.96
N GLY A 344 -0.58 6.57 13.55
CA GLY A 344 0.20 6.51 14.77
C GLY A 344 -0.58 6.96 16.00
N GLY A 345 -1.89 6.71 16.01
CA GLY A 345 -2.82 7.03 17.09
C GLY A 345 -3.42 8.43 17.04
N SER A 346 -3.18 9.22 15.98
CA SER A 346 -3.82 10.53 15.80
C SER A 346 -5.31 10.43 15.46
N VAL A 347 -5.76 9.29 14.92
CA VAL A 347 -7.18 9.03 14.61
C VAL A 347 -7.64 7.76 15.31
N GLN A 348 -8.86 7.80 15.86
CA GLN A 348 -9.53 6.63 16.44
C GLN A 348 -10.17 5.76 15.36
N CYS A 349 -9.36 5.22 14.46
CA CYS A 349 -9.76 4.27 13.44
C CYS A 349 -8.62 3.27 13.19
N GLY A 350 -8.79 2.34 12.25
CA GLY A 350 -7.76 1.36 11.94
C GLY A 350 -8.23 -0.07 12.09
N SER A 351 -7.58 -0.97 11.34
CA SER A 351 -7.95 -2.40 11.31
C SER A 351 -7.98 -3.06 12.69
N LEU A 352 -7.12 -2.62 13.62
CA LEU A 352 -7.04 -3.13 14.98
C LEU A 352 -7.97 -2.42 15.96
N SER A 353 -8.12 -1.10 15.83
CA SER A 353 -9.04 -0.32 16.68
C SER A 353 -10.47 -0.79 16.45
N GLU A 354 -10.86 -0.94 15.18
CA GLU A 354 -12.20 -1.39 14.78
C GLU A 354 -12.47 -2.85 15.17
N ARG A 355 -11.44 -3.72 15.19
CA ARG A 355 -11.60 -5.15 15.46
C ARG A 355 -11.49 -5.51 16.94
N HIS A 356 -10.64 -4.83 17.70
CA HIS A 356 -10.22 -5.25 19.03
C HIS A 356 -10.26 -4.13 20.09
N GLY A 357 -10.57 -2.89 19.72
CA GLY A 357 -10.42 -1.74 20.63
C GLY A 357 -8.96 -1.45 20.99
N ILE A 358 -8.02 -1.94 20.19
CA ILE A 358 -6.57 -1.85 20.40
C ILE A 358 -5.95 -0.95 19.35
N TRP A 359 -4.99 -0.12 19.75
CA TRP A 359 -4.44 0.95 18.92
C TRP A 359 -3.29 0.51 18.02
N SER A 360 -2.60 -0.56 18.37
CA SER A 360 -1.37 -0.98 17.70
C SER A 360 -1.23 -2.50 17.71
N LEU A 361 -0.62 -3.08 16.67
CA LEU A 361 -0.34 -4.53 16.64
C LEU A 361 0.59 -4.91 17.81
N LYS A 362 1.39 -3.95 18.27
CA LYS A 362 2.41 -4.11 19.32
C LYS A 362 1.84 -4.41 20.70
N ASP A 363 0.62 -3.96 20.97
CA ASP A 363 -0.02 -4.22 22.25
C ASP A 363 -0.39 -5.72 22.40
N ILE A 364 -0.28 -6.49 21.31
CA ILE A 364 -0.67 -7.90 21.23
C ILE A 364 0.49 -8.78 20.74
N ASP A 365 1.30 -8.30 19.78
CA ASP A 365 2.26 -9.14 19.05
C ASP A 365 3.54 -8.38 18.64
N HIS A 366 4.47 -8.25 19.58
CA HIS A 366 5.71 -7.48 19.45
C HIS A 366 6.79 -8.22 18.64
N HIS A 367 6.64 -9.51 18.40
CA HIS A 367 7.69 -10.30 17.77
C HIS A 367 7.65 -10.26 16.24
N ARG A 368 6.49 -9.91 15.66
CA ARG A 368 6.28 -9.83 14.20
C ARG A 368 6.78 -8.53 13.56
N LEU A 369 7.34 -7.63 14.35
CA LEU A 369 7.71 -6.31 13.89
C LEU A 369 8.84 -6.36 12.87
N MET A 370 8.57 -5.85 11.68
CA MET A 370 9.54 -5.61 10.61
C MET A 370 9.59 -4.11 10.29
N PRO A 371 10.72 -3.61 9.73
CA PRO A 371 10.78 -2.24 9.26
C PRO A 371 9.79 -2.00 8.10
N CYS A 372 9.11 -0.86 8.15
CA CYS A 372 8.35 -0.37 7.00
C CYS A 372 9.26 -0.20 5.77
N ARG A 373 8.85 -0.77 4.64
CA ARG A 373 9.59 -0.61 3.39
C ARG A 373 9.57 0.83 2.88
N LEU A 374 8.48 1.57 3.08
CA LEU A 374 8.41 2.99 2.69
C LEU A 374 9.35 3.85 3.53
N PHE A 375 9.40 3.63 4.85
CA PHE A 375 10.36 4.29 5.75
C PHE A 375 11.82 4.06 5.35
N LEU A 376 12.15 2.89 4.79
CA LEU A 376 13.50 2.61 4.29
C LEU A 376 13.77 3.25 2.92
N LYS A 377 12.73 3.50 2.14
CA LYS A 377 12.83 3.99 0.76
C LYS A 377 12.66 5.49 0.62
N ALA A 378 11.90 6.14 1.47
CA ALA A 378 11.40 7.48 1.26
C ALA A 378 11.51 8.33 2.53
N VAL A 379 11.44 9.64 2.33
CA VAL A 379 11.30 10.64 3.41
C VAL A 379 10.16 11.60 3.07
N GLY A 380 9.56 12.18 4.11
CA GLY A 380 8.61 13.27 3.97
C GLY A 380 9.28 14.62 4.18
N VAL A 381 8.95 15.61 3.37
CA VAL A 381 9.39 17.01 3.52
C VAL A 381 8.16 17.89 3.67
N PHE A 382 8.07 18.57 4.81
CA PHE A 382 6.98 19.48 5.15
C PHE A 382 7.20 20.86 4.51
N CYS A 383 6.16 21.69 4.51
CA CYS A 383 6.21 23.00 3.86
C CYS A 383 7.29 23.95 4.42
N ASP A 384 7.75 23.74 5.66
CA ASP A 384 8.81 24.50 6.35
C ASP A 384 10.20 23.85 6.22
N GLY A 385 10.34 22.85 5.37
CA GLY A 385 11.57 22.10 5.16
C GLY A 385 11.81 20.98 6.18
N THR A 386 10.98 20.81 7.21
CA THR A 386 11.11 19.70 8.16
C THR A 386 11.08 18.36 7.44
N VAL A 387 12.08 17.51 7.71
CA VAL A 387 12.20 16.17 7.15
C VAL A 387 11.77 15.13 8.18
N THR A 388 10.81 14.28 7.81
CA THR A 388 10.37 13.12 8.60
C THR A 388 10.85 11.80 7.99
N ALA A 389 11.09 10.83 8.85
CA ALA A 389 11.46 9.47 8.46
C ALA A 389 10.32 8.69 7.77
N CYS A 390 9.06 9.02 8.03
CA CYS A 390 7.90 8.36 7.43
C CYS A 390 7.20 9.29 6.45
N GLY A 391 7.50 9.14 5.16
CA GLY A 391 6.93 10.00 4.12
C GLY A 391 5.43 9.83 3.88
N CYS A 392 4.85 8.67 4.21
CA CYS A 392 3.49 8.32 3.80
C CYS A 392 2.42 8.59 4.87
N TYR A 393 2.72 8.40 6.15
CA TYR A 393 1.72 8.48 7.22
C TYR A 393 2.02 9.51 8.28
N ASP A 394 3.28 9.93 8.46
CA ASP A 394 3.61 10.91 9.50
C ASP A 394 3.12 12.28 9.08
N SER A 395 1.83 12.50 9.32
CA SER A 395 1.16 13.74 9.01
C SER A 395 1.65 14.83 9.95
N ASN A 396 2.12 14.48 11.16
CA ASN A 396 2.43 15.43 12.22
C ASN A 396 3.92 15.65 12.51
N ALA A 397 4.80 15.18 11.63
CA ALA A 397 6.26 15.22 11.82
C ALA A 397 6.73 14.62 13.17
N GLN A 398 5.99 13.64 13.71
CA GLN A 398 6.36 12.93 14.95
C GLN A 398 7.70 12.21 14.81
N LEU A 399 8.06 11.81 13.59
CA LEU A 399 9.31 11.18 13.22
C LEU A 399 10.29 12.16 12.56
N LYS A 400 10.31 13.42 13.02
CA LYS A 400 11.28 14.42 12.55
C LYS A 400 12.72 13.92 12.71
N ILE A 401 13.48 13.98 11.63
CA ILE A 401 14.89 13.57 11.55
C ILE A 401 15.84 14.68 11.11
N GLY A 402 15.32 15.83 10.65
CA GLY A 402 16.14 16.99 10.27
C GLY A 402 15.33 18.09 9.59
N ASN A 403 16.02 19.03 8.95
CA ASN A 403 15.43 20.03 8.06
C ASN A 403 16.30 20.17 6.79
N ILE A 404 15.66 20.12 5.63
CA ILE A 404 16.32 20.14 4.31
C ILE A 404 17.01 21.47 4.01
N MET A 405 16.63 22.54 4.71
CA MET A 405 17.25 23.86 4.59
C MET A 405 18.62 23.92 5.28
N ASP A 406 18.83 23.08 6.29
CA ASP A 406 20.06 23.06 7.09
C ASP A 406 21.06 22.03 6.56
N GLN A 407 20.57 20.89 6.07
CA GLN A 407 21.38 19.71 5.75
C GLN A 407 20.89 19.00 4.50
N GLY A 408 21.80 18.29 3.82
CA GLY A 408 21.44 17.43 2.70
C GLY A 408 20.70 16.17 3.12
N LEU A 409 19.86 15.61 2.26
CA LEU A 409 18.99 14.46 2.61
C LEU A 409 19.76 13.22 3.09
N GLY A 410 20.92 12.96 2.48
CA GLY A 410 21.79 11.86 2.89
C GLY A 410 22.40 12.06 4.27
N GLU A 411 22.75 13.30 4.62
CA GLU A 411 23.26 13.64 5.96
C GLU A 411 22.16 13.46 7.02
N ILE A 412 20.97 14.00 6.75
CA ILE A 412 19.80 13.87 7.62
C ILE A 412 19.51 12.39 7.94
N ARG A 413 19.50 11.52 6.91
CA ARG A 413 19.23 10.09 7.10
C ARG A 413 20.38 9.31 7.72
N ARG A 414 21.62 9.81 7.69
CA ARG A 414 22.74 9.22 8.43
C ARG A 414 22.88 9.80 9.84
N GLY A 415 22.08 10.80 10.18
CA GLY A 415 22.02 11.39 11.51
C GLY A 415 21.52 10.43 12.58
N SER A 416 21.81 10.77 13.84
CA SER A 416 21.47 9.97 15.02
C SER A 416 19.95 9.77 15.20
N ALA A 417 19.13 10.72 14.76
CA ALA A 417 17.67 10.63 14.84
C ALA A 417 17.12 9.45 14.02
N TYR A 418 17.56 9.30 12.76
CA TYR A 418 17.17 8.16 11.93
C TYR A 418 17.84 6.86 12.38
N GLY A 419 19.11 6.93 12.79
CA GLY A 419 19.85 5.80 13.37
C GLY A 419 19.12 5.16 14.54
N ARG A 420 18.61 5.97 15.49
CA ARG A 420 17.83 5.48 16.64
C ARG A 420 16.59 4.68 16.21
N ILE A 421 15.89 5.12 15.16
CA ILE A 421 14.72 4.40 14.64
C ILE A 421 15.14 3.06 14.02
N LEU A 422 16.23 3.03 13.24
CA LEU A 422 16.74 1.79 12.65
C LEU A 422 17.18 0.80 13.73
N ASP A 423 17.86 1.26 14.78
CA ASP A 423 18.31 0.41 15.88
C ASP A 423 17.14 -0.19 16.66
N ALA A 424 16.12 0.62 16.93
CA ALA A 424 14.87 0.16 17.52
C ALA A 424 14.23 -0.97 16.69
N PHE A 425 14.17 -0.80 15.36
CA PHE A 425 13.73 -1.89 14.49
C PHE A 425 14.66 -3.10 14.56
N ARG A 426 15.99 -2.97 14.44
CA ARG A 426 16.91 -4.12 14.54
C ARG A 426 16.70 -4.93 15.80
N ASN A 427 16.55 -4.25 16.93
CA ASN A 427 16.31 -4.85 18.24
C ASN A 427 14.91 -5.45 18.39
N GLY A 428 13.98 -5.12 17.49
CA GLY A 428 12.60 -5.57 17.58
C GLY A 428 11.79 -4.80 18.62
N ASP A 429 12.28 -3.65 19.09
CA ASP A 429 11.61 -2.82 20.09
C ASP A 429 11.52 -1.38 19.61
N VAL A 430 10.32 -1.00 19.19
CA VAL A 430 9.97 0.31 18.63
C VAL A 430 8.87 0.97 19.47
N ARG A 431 8.74 0.61 20.76
CA ARG A 431 7.74 1.18 21.67
C ARG A 431 7.99 2.67 21.94
N ASP A 432 9.26 3.02 22.14
CA ASP A 432 9.68 4.40 22.43
C ASP A 432 9.92 5.24 21.17
N ILE A 433 9.72 4.68 19.99
CA ILE A 433 9.79 5.43 18.74
C ILE A 433 8.45 6.14 18.50
N PRO A 434 8.41 7.49 18.47
CA PRO A 434 7.20 8.26 18.23
C PRO A 434 6.49 7.76 16.97
N MET A 435 5.16 7.82 16.95
CA MET A 435 4.30 7.28 15.88
C MET A 435 4.41 5.77 15.63
N CYS A 436 5.61 5.23 15.37
CA CYS A 436 5.82 3.80 15.14
C CYS A 436 5.24 2.98 16.29
N GLY A 437 5.48 3.37 17.56
CA GLY A 437 4.94 2.73 18.77
C GLY A 437 3.42 2.49 18.76
N LYS A 438 2.67 3.31 18.00
CA LYS A 438 1.21 3.32 17.97
C LYS A 438 0.63 2.99 16.59
N CYS A 439 1.46 2.60 15.63
CA CYS A 439 1.03 2.38 14.25
C CYS A 439 0.21 1.08 14.13
N ASP A 440 -0.92 1.17 13.44
CA ASP A 440 -1.82 0.05 13.14
C ASP A 440 -1.58 -0.59 11.76
N ASP A 441 -0.57 -0.12 11.02
CA ASP A 441 -0.10 -0.74 9.79
C ASP A 441 1.09 -1.66 10.12
N PRO A 442 0.87 -2.97 10.28
CA PRO A 442 1.92 -3.89 10.68
C PRO A 442 2.86 -4.08 9.50
N PHE A 443 4.06 -3.53 9.63
CA PHE A 443 5.14 -3.90 8.75
C PHE A 443 5.67 -5.24 9.25
N GLY A 444 5.33 -6.31 8.52
CA GLY A 444 5.54 -7.70 8.93
C GLY A 444 4.22 -8.45 9.07
#